data_AF-A0A2S9FFQ4-F1
#
_entry.id   AF-A0A2S9FFQ4-F1
#
_cell.length_a   1.000
_cell.length_b   1.000
_cell.length_c   1.000
_cell.angle_alpha   90.00
_cell.angle_beta   90.00
_cell.angle_gamma   90.00
#
_symmetry.space_group_name_H-M   'P 1'
#
loop_
_entity.id
_entity.type
_entity.pdbx_description
1 polymer ?
#
loop_
_entity_poly.entity_id
_entity_poly.type
_entity_poly.pdbx_seq_one_letter_code
_entity_poly.pdbx_strand_id
1 'polypeptide(L)'
;MSTDWDRARAVADAVLYEGYLLYPYRATSAKNQARWQFGVLGPQNAESSGIGENDTMSADVLVQPGDGTTLKFVVRFLQLQ
;
A
#
# COMPACT_ATOMS: atom_id res chain seq x y z
N MET A 1 5.49 22.30 -1.83
CA MET A 1 5.75 21.12 -0.97
C MET A 1 7.22 21.17 -0.56
N SER A 2 7.58 20.66 0.61
CA SER A 2 8.99 20.64 1.05
C SER A 2 9.78 19.57 0.30
N THR A 3 11.11 19.69 0.26
CA THR A 3 12.00 18.70 -0.37
C THR A 3 11.80 17.29 0.22
N ASP A 4 11.62 17.17 1.54
CA ASP A 4 11.40 15.87 2.19
C ASP A 4 10.07 15.25 1.78
N TRP A 5 9.04 16.08 1.56
CA TRP A 5 7.77 15.62 1.06
C TRP A 5 7.91 15.04 -0.36
N ASP A 6 8.65 15.71 -1.24
CA ASP A 6 8.82 15.25 -2.62
C ASP A 6 9.59 13.92 -2.68
N ARG A 7 10.56 13.72 -1.78
CA ARG A 7 11.25 12.43 -1.62
C ARG A 7 10.32 11.32 -1.13
N ALA A 8 9.53 11.58 -0.08
CA ALA A 8 8.56 10.61 0.42
C ALA A 8 7.53 10.24 -0.65
N ARG A 9 7.08 11.23 -1.43
CA ARG A 9 6.18 11.02 -2.56
C ARG A 9 6.79 10.12 -3.63
N ALA A 10 8.06 10.32 -4.00
CA ALA A 10 8.73 9.48 -4.99
C ALA A 10 8.80 8.00 -4.56
N VAL A 11 9.05 7.75 -3.27
CA VAL A 11 8.99 6.39 -2.70
C VAL A 11 7.57 5.83 -2.77
N ALA A 12 6.57 6.62 -2.37
CA ALA A 12 5.18 6.20 -2.42
C ALA A 12 4.71 5.90 -3.86
N ASP A 13 5.17 6.67 -4.86
CA ASP A 13 4.92 6.40 -6.28
C ASP A 13 5.53 5.07 -6.72
N ALA A 14 6.81 4.83 -6.40
CA ALA A 14 7.48 3.58 -6.75
C ALA A 14 6.78 2.36 -6.13
N VAL A 15 6.37 2.44 -4.85
CA VAL A 15 5.65 1.35 -4.18
C VAL A 15 4.24 1.17 -4.77
N LEU A 16 3.52 2.25 -5.08
CA LEU A 16 2.14 2.19 -5.59
C LEU A 16 2.07 1.57 -7.00
N TYR A 17 3.02 1.90 -7.87
CA TYR A 17 3.01 1.43 -9.27
C TYR A 17 3.83 0.15 -9.47
N GLU A 18 4.98 0.04 -8.81
CA GLU A 18 5.97 -1.02 -9.08
C GLU A 18 6.30 -1.86 -7.83
N GLY A 19 5.59 -1.68 -6.72
CA GLY A 19 5.88 -2.38 -5.46
C GLY A 19 5.88 -3.90 -5.58
N TYR A 20 5.12 -4.45 -6.54
CA TYR A 20 5.11 -5.89 -6.82
C TYR A 20 6.47 -6.41 -7.34
N LEU A 21 7.26 -5.58 -8.03
CA LEU A 21 8.62 -5.91 -8.49
C LEU A 21 9.65 -5.88 -7.36
N LEU A 22 9.38 -5.14 -6.29
CA LEU A 22 10.30 -4.99 -5.15
C LEU A 22 10.30 -6.22 -4.25
N TYR A 23 9.30 -7.10 -4.38
CA TYR A 23 9.35 -8.38 -3.69
C TYR A 23 10.38 -9.31 -4.34
N PRO A 24 11.10 -10.13 -3.56
CA PRO A 24 12.17 -11.01 -4.06
C PRO A 24 11.63 -12.26 -4.79
N TYR A 25 10.57 -12.11 -5.59
CA TYR A 25 10.02 -13.19 -6.40
C TYR A 25 10.63 -13.19 -7.79
N ARG A 26 10.92 -14.39 -8.30
CA ARG A 26 11.29 -14.58 -9.71
C ARG A 26 10.02 -14.60 -10.54
N ALA A 27 10.12 -14.34 -11.84
CA ALA A 27 8.99 -14.50 -12.76
C ALA A 27 8.37 -15.90 -12.70
N THR A 28 9.17 -16.93 -12.37
CA THR A 28 8.74 -18.32 -12.22
C THR A 28 8.20 -18.69 -10.85
N SER A 29 8.19 -17.77 -9.87
CA SER A 29 7.61 -18.03 -8.55
C SER A 29 6.11 -18.35 -8.70
N ALA A 30 5.63 -19.40 -8.03
CA ALA A 30 4.22 -19.84 -8.14
C ALA A 30 3.21 -18.71 -7.86
N LYS A 31 3.54 -17.82 -6.91
CA LYS A 31 2.78 -16.61 -6.62
C LYS A 31 2.60 -15.69 -7.84
N ASN A 32 3.58 -15.63 -8.73
CA ASN A 32 3.56 -14.80 -9.94
C ASN A 32 2.89 -15.50 -11.13
N GLN A 33 2.56 -16.80 -11.02
CA GLN A 33 1.83 -17.54 -12.05
C GLN A 33 0.31 -17.50 -11.84
N ALA A 34 -0.14 -17.33 -10.60
CA ALA A 34 -1.54 -17.10 -10.26
C ALA A 34 -1.80 -15.60 -10.08
N ARG A 35 -2.87 -15.07 -10.70
CA ARG A 35 -3.29 -13.68 -10.48
C ARG A 35 -4.08 -13.56 -9.19
N TRP A 36 -3.35 -13.41 -8.09
CA TRP A 36 -3.88 -13.00 -6.79
C TRP A 36 -3.24 -11.65 -6.43
N GLN A 37 -4.06 -10.64 -6.15
CA GLN A 37 -3.58 -9.35 -5.64
C GLN A 37 -3.51 -9.43 -4.12
N PHE A 38 -2.41 -8.94 -3.55
CA PHE A 38 -2.16 -8.86 -2.12
C PHE A 38 -1.86 -7.39 -1.76
N GLY A 39 -2.26 -6.94 -0.57
CA GLY A 39 -2.17 -5.54 -0.16
C GLY A 39 -3.23 -4.65 -0.82
N VAL A 40 -4.39 -5.19 -1.19
CA VAL A 40 -5.52 -4.41 -1.75
C VAL A 40 -6.69 -4.36 -0.77
N LEU A 41 -7.59 -3.39 -1.00
CA LEU A 41 -8.90 -3.39 -0.34
C LEU A 41 -9.88 -4.24 -1.16
N GLY A 42 -10.39 -5.30 -0.56
CA GLY A 42 -11.43 -6.13 -1.18
C GLY A 42 -12.81 -5.48 -1.09
N PRO A 43 -13.81 -5.96 -1.86
CA PRO A 43 -15.20 -5.58 -1.63
C PRO A 43 -15.70 -6.14 -0.27
N GLN A 44 -16.81 -5.59 0.22
CA GLN A 44 -17.46 -6.07 1.45
C GLN A 44 -17.62 -7.59 1.43
N ASN A 45 -17.25 -8.25 2.53
CA ASN A 45 -17.29 -9.71 2.72
C ASN A 45 -16.34 -10.55 1.84
N ALA A 46 -15.42 -9.94 1.09
CA ALA A 46 -14.46 -10.71 0.28
C ALA A 46 -13.56 -11.62 1.12
N GLU A 47 -13.08 -11.11 2.25
CA GLU A 47 -12.28 -11.89 3.21
C GLU A 47 -13.09 -13.06 3.80
N SER A 48 -14.28 -12.79 4.32
CA SER A 48 -15.12 -13.82 4.96
C SER A 48 -15.62 -14.89 3.99
N SER A 49 -15.72 -14.58 2.70
CA SER A 49 -16.05 -15.52 1.63
C SER A 49 -14.82 -16.19 0.99
N GLY A 50 -13.59 -15.82 1.40
CA GLY A 50 -12.35 -16.42 0.90
C GLY A 50 -11.99 -16.05 -0.55
N ILE A 51 -12.58 -14.99 -1.10
CA ILE A 51 -12.37 -14.56 -2.49
C ILE A 51 -11.43 -13.35 -2.62
N GLY A 52 -11.01 -12.74 -1.51
CA GLY A 52 -10.12 -11.57 -1.51
C GLY A 52 -9.73 -11.09 -0.11
N GLU A 53 -9.16 -9.89 -0.05
CA GLU A 53 -8.75 -9.23 1.19
C GLU A 53 -9.89 -8.45 1.87
N ASN A 54 -9.61 -7.92 3.06
CA ASN A 54 -10.55 -7.13 3.85
C ASN A 54 -10.92 -5.81 3.14
N ASP A 55 -12.11 -5.28 3.42
CA ASP A 55 -12.60 -4.00 2.92
C ASP A 55 -12.11 -2.79 3.75
N THR A 56 -11.27 -3.05 4.74
CA THR A 56 -10.61 -2.06 5.60
C THR A 56 -9.09 -2.27 5.63
N MET A 57 -8.35 -1.18 5.84
CA MET A 57 -6.90 -1.19 6.00
C MET A 57 -6.51 -0.25 7.14
N SER A 58 -5.57 -0.68 7.97
CA SER A 58 -5.00 0.11 9.05
C SER A 58 -3.47 0.11 8.96
N ALA A 59 -2.86 1.17 9.47
CA ALA A 59 -1.41 1.28 9.62
C ALA A 59 -1.09 2.06 10.89
N ASP A 60 -0.19 1.51 11.70
CA ASP A 60 0.31 2.17 12.90
C ASP A 60 1.60 2.92 12.59
N VAL A 61 1.69 4.16 13.03
CA VAL A 61 2.85 5.03 12.82
C VAL A 61 3.34 5.53 14.18
N LEU A 62 4.59 5.21 14.50
CA LEU A 62 5.24 5.76 15.67
C LEU A 62 5.66 7.21 15.41
N VAL A 63 5.28 8.10 16.31
CA VAL A 63 5.59 9.54 16.23
C VAL A 63 6.29 9.96 17.51
N GLN A 64 7.34 10.77 17.38
CA GLN A 64 7.96 11.49 18.49
C GLN A 64 7.60 12.98 18.36
N PRO A 65 6.51 13.45 19.02
CA PRO A 65 6.06 14.83 18.88
C PRO A 65 6.87 15.79 19.76
N GLY A 66 7.04 17.03 19.28
CA GLY A 66 7.37 18.20 20.09
C GLY A 66 6.20 19.18 20.22
N ASP A 67 6.41 20.32 20.87
CA ASP A 67 5.37 21.34 21.05
C ASP A 67 4.83 21.83 19.70
N GLY A 68 3.50 21.84 19.56
CA GLY A 68 2.82 22.26 18.33
C GLY A 68 2.89 21.28 17.16
N THR A 69 3.28 20.01 17.38
CA THR A 69 3.35 19.01 16.30
C THR A 69 2.00 18.80 15.62
N THR A 70 1.99 18.91 14.29
CA THR A 70 0.83 18.59 13.45
C THR A 70 1.16 17.41 12.55
N LEU A 71 0.26 16.43 12.48
CA LEU A 71 0.38 15.30 11.55
C LEU A 71 -0.44 15.57 10.29
N LYS A 72 0.16 15.29 9.13
CA LYS A 72 -0.51 15.37 7.84
C LYS A 72 -0.33 14.06 7.09
N PHE A 73 -1.45 13.45 6.73
CA PHE A 73 -1.48 12.21 5.97
C PHE A 73 -2.00 12.45 4.56
N VAL A 74 -1.46 11.71 3.61
CA VAL A 74 -2.00 11.62 2.24
C VAL A 74 -2.08 10.14 1.89
N VAL A 75 -3.29 9.67 1.64
CA VAL A 75 -3.58 8.30 1.21
C VAL A 75 -3.70 8.28 -0.29
N ARG A 76 -3.12 7.27 -0.94
CA ARG A 76 -3.17 7.06 -2.39
C ARG A 76 -3.48 5.61 -2.67
N PHE A 77 -4.28 5.37 -3.69
CA PHE A 77 -4.70 4.05 -4.13
C PHE A 77 -4.82 4.04 -5.65
N LEU A 78 -4.64 2.87 -6.26
CA LEU A 78 -5.03 2.63 -7.64
C LEU A 78 -6.46 2.11 -7.62
N GLN A 79 -7.41 2.91 -8.11
CA GLN A 79 -8.76 2.43 -8.36
C GLN A 79 -8.78 1.79 -9.75
N LEU A 80 -9.06 0.49 -9.81
CA LEU A 80 -9.33 -0.17 -11.09
C LEU A 80 -10.62 0.42 -11.65
N GLN A 81 -10.61 0.78 -12.95
CA GLN A 81 -11.80 1.21 -13.69
C GLN A 81 -12.71 0.04 -14.02
#